data_AF-A0A453DKV8-F1
#
_entry.id   AF-A0A453DKV8-F1
#
_cell.length_a   1.000
_cell.length_b   1.000
_cell.length_c   1.000
_cell.angle_alpha   90.00
_cell.angle_beta   90.00
_cell.angle_gamma   90.00
#
_symmetry.space_group_name_H-M   'P 1'
#
loop_
_entity.id
_entity.type
_entity.pdbx_description
1 polymer ?
#
loop_
_entity_poly.entity_id
_entity_poly.type
_entity_poly.pdbx_seq_one_letter_code
_entity_poly.pdbx_strand_id
1 'polypeptide(L)'
;IKQYLIIIDDLWDVSAWEFIKCAFPENDLASRVIVTTRSLQVARACCSPHNEYILQMKPLSNEDSRMLFFGRIFGSEDICPYHLRDVSVDILKKCGGLPLAIISIAGLLASEGPKEEEWE
;
A
#
# COMPACT_ATOMS: atom_id res chain seq x y z
N ILE A 1 -12.01 -30.50 -14.53
CA ILE A 1 -12.36 -29.07 -14.58
C ILE A 1 -11.43 -28.33 -13.60
N LYS A 2 -10.85 -27.17 -13.97
CA LYS A 2 -9.84 -26.46 -13.15
C LYS A 2 -10.37 -25.11 -12.67
N GLN A 3 -10.14 -24.80 -11.41
CA GLN A 3 -10.37 -23.48 -10.81
C GLN A 3 -9.12 -22.61 -11.02
N TYR A 4 -9.29 -21.29 -11.06
CA TYR A 4 -8.17 -20.37 -11.14
C TYR A 4 -8.30 -19.19 -10.17
N LEU A 5 -7.14 -18.69 -9.76
CA LEU A 5 -6.95 -17.41 -9.10
C LEU A 5 -5.95 -16.61 -9.94
N ILE A 6 -6.39 -15.47 -10.47
CA ILE A 6 -5.57 -14.60 -11.33
C ILE A 6 -5.46 -13.24 -10.67
N ILE A 7 -4.26 -12.69 -10.63
CA ILE A 7 -3.99 -11.35 -10.13
C ILE A 7 -3.53 -10.49 -11.30
N ILE A 8 -4.25 -9.39 -11.54
CA ILE A 8 -3.89 -8.38 -12.53
C ILE A 8 -3.46 -7.14 -11.77
N ASP A 9 -2.17 -6.86 -11.81
CA ASP A 9 -1.59 -5.71 -11.12
C ASP A 9 -1.62 -4.46 -12.00
N ASP A 10 -1.90 -3.30 -11.39
CA ASP A 10 -1.84 -1.96 -11.98
C ASP A 10 -2.61 -1.81 -13.30
N LEU A 11 -3.92 -2.09 -13.29
CA LEU A 11 -4.78 -1.92 -14.47
C LEU A 11 -5.21 -0.46 -14.64
N TRP A 12 -4.91 0.14 -15.79
CA TRP A 12 -5.05 1.58 -15.99
C TRP A 12 -6.39 2.01 -16.61
N ASP A 13 -6.96 1.18 -17.47
CA ASP A 13 -8.11 1.60 -18.28
C ASP A 13 -9.23 0.53 -18.34
N VAL A 14 -10.45 1.02 -18.55
CA VAL A 14 -11.64 0.17 -18.61
C VAL A 14 -11.65 -0.70 -19.87
N SER A 15 -11.17 -0.21 -21.01
CA SER A 15 -11.15 -0.97 -22.26
C SER A 15 -10.21 -2.18 -22.21
N ALA A 16 -9.08 -2.08 -21.50
CA ALA A 16 -8.20 -3.21 -21.22
C ALA A 16 -8.92 -4.25 -20.38
N TRP A 17 -9.67 -3.85 -19.35
CA TRP A 17 -10.51 -4.80 -18.60
C TRP A 17 -11.53 -5.50 -19.49
N GLU A 18 -12.24 -4.75 -20.33
CA GLU A 18 -13.25 -5.29 -21.24
C GLU A 18 -12.66 -6.32 -22.22
N PHE A 19 -11.42 -6.12 -22.67
CA PHE A 19 -10.72 -7.10 -23.50
C PHE A 19 -10.25 -8.33 -22.70
N ILE A 20 -9.62 -8.11 -21.54
CA ILE A 20 -9.06 -9.19 -20.72
C ILE A 20 -10.15 -10.13 -20.19
N LYS A 21 -11.30 -9.58 -19.75
CA LYS A 21 -12.37 -10.39 -19.15
C LYS A 21 -12.94 -11.43 -20.11
N CYS A 22 -12.86 -11.20 -21.43
CA CYS A 22 -13.28 -12.16 -22.45
C CYS A 22 -12.46 -13.46 -22.43
N ALA A 23 -11.27 -13.46 -21.84
CA ALA A 23 -10.46 -14.67 -21.68
C ALA A 23 -10.93 -15.57 -20.54
N PHE A 24 -11.80 -15.07 -19.65
CA PHE A 24 -12.25 -15.80 -18.48
C PHE A 24 -13.57 -16.51 -18.74
N PRO A 25 -13.64 -17.85 -18.55
CA PRO A 25 -14.89 -18.57 -18.71
C PRO A 25 -15.84 -18.22 -17.57
N GLU A 26 -17.05 -17.77 -17.90
CA GLU A 26 -18.15 -17.63 -16.93
C GLU A 26 -18.65 -19.02 -16.53
N ASN A 27 -18.11 -19.53 -15.43
CA ASN A 27 -18.55 -20.77 -14.82
C ASN A 27 -18.61 -20.60 -13.30
N ASP A 28 -19.63 -21.17 -12.66
CA ASP A 28 -19.84 -21.07 -11.21
C ASP A 28 -18.87 -21.96 -10.41
N LEU A 29 -17.61 -22.07 -10.87
CA LEU A 29 -16.60 -22.96 -10.31
C LEU A 29 -15.74 -22.29 -9.22
N ALA A 30 -16.23 -21.20 -8.61
CA ALA A 30 -15.53 -20.43 -7.59
C ALA A 30 -14.17 -19.84 -8.03
N SER A 31 -13.94 -19.67 -9.33
CA SER A 31 -12.77 -18.94 -9.86
C SER A 31 -12.78 -17.48 -9.39
N ARG A 32 -11.59 -16.88 -9.27
CA ARG A 32 -11.42 -15.50 -8.77
C ARG A 32 -10.40 -14.72 -9.59
N VAL A 33 -10.69 -13.45 -9.82
CA VAL A 33 -9.76 -12.47 -10.40
C VAL A 33 -9.64 -11.33 -9.41
N ILE A 34 -8.41 -10.98 -9.04
CA ILE A 34 -8.10 -9.83 -8.19
C ILE A 34 -7.41 -8.80 -9.07
N VAL A 35 -7.92 -7.58 -9.09
CA VAL A 35 -7.34 -6.46 -9.85
C VAL A 35 -6.90 -5.39 -8.88
N THR A 36 -5.66 -4.90 -9.02
CA THR A 36 -5.22 -3.68 -8.36
C THR A 36 -5.24 -2.54 -9.37
N THR A 37 -5.73 -1.36 -8.96
CA THR A 37 -5.82 -0.18 -9.82
C THR A 37 -5.82 1.08 -8.97
N ARG A 38 -5.36 2.19 -9.56
CA ARG A 38 -5.47 3.54 -9.00
C ARG A 38 -6.78 4.23 -9.40
N SER A 39 -7.55 3.64 -10.30
CA SER A 39 -8.78 4.23 -10.84
C SER A 39 -10.03 3.56 -10.26
N LEU A 40 -10.82 4.34 -9.52
CA LEU A 40 -12.12 3.87 -9.02
C LEU A 40 -13.07 3.51 -10.18
N GLN A 41 -12.94 4.17 -11.34
CA GLN A 41 -13.73 3.85 -12.52
C GLN A 41 -13.39 2.45 -13.05
N VAL A 42 -12.10 2.10 -13.10
CA VAL A 42 -11.65 0.75 -13.49
C VAL A 42 -12.14 -0.27 -12.47
N ALA A 43 -12.00 -0.01 -11.17
CA ALA A 43 -12.48 -0.92 -10.13
C ALA A 43 -14.00 -1.20 -10.25
N ARG A 44 -14.81 -0.17 -10.53
CA ARG A 44 -16.25 -0.33 -10.79
C ARG A 44 -16.54 -1.15 -12.04
N ALA A 45 -15.78 -0.97 -13.11
CA ALA A 45 -15.92 -1.79 -14.32
C ALA A 45 -15.55 -3.26 -14.05
N CYS A 46 -14.50 -3.51 -13.26
CA CYS A 46 -14.06 -4.85 -12.87
C CYS A 46 -15.10 -5.59 -12.03
N CYS A 47 -15.73 -4.89 -11.09
CA CYS A 47 -16.65 -5.51 -10.14
C CYS A 47 -18.12 -5.43 -10.54
N SER A 48 -18.51 -4.70 -11.60
CA SER A 48 -19.90 -4.53 -12.00
C SER A 48 -20.61 -5.88 -12.27
N PRO A 49 -21.84 -6.09 -11.76
CA PRO A 49 -22.68 -5.15 -11.00
C PRO A 49 -22.40 -5.11 -9.48
N HIS A 50 -21.47 -5.92 -8.98
CA HIS A 50 -21.16 -6.19 -7.57
C HIS A 50 -20.10 -5.24 -6.97
N ASN A 51 -20.44 -3.97 -6.78
CA ASN A 51 -19.51 -2.99 -6.21
C ASN A 51 -19.06 -3.30 -4.77
N GLU A 52 -19.71 -4.22 -4.05
CA GLU A 52 -19.30 -4.70 -2.74
C GLU A 52 -17.93 -5.41 -2.74
N TYR A 53 -17.45 -5.85 -3.89
CA TYR A 53 -16.12 -6.47 -4.03
C TYR A 53 -14.98 -5.46 -4.20
N ILE A 54 -15.28 -4.16 -4.25
CA ILE A 54 -14.26 -3.12 -4.34
C ILE A 54 -13.67 -2.85 -2.96
N LEU A 55 -12.39 -3.17 -2.78
CA LEU A 55 -11.62 -2.81 -1.61
C LEU A 55 -10.87 -1.50 -1.84
N GLN A 56 -11.33 -0.40 -1.24
CA GLN A 56 -10.59 0.84 -1.24
C GLN A 56 -9.49 0.81 -0.17
N MET A 57 -8.23 0.82 -0.62
CA MET A 57 -7.07 0.88 0.27
C MET A 57 -7.11 2.16 1.11
N LYS A 58 -6.94 2.02 2.42
CA LYS A 58 -6.85 3.14 3.36
C LYS A 58 -5.39 3.42 3.70
N PRO A 59 -5.04 4.67 4.05
CA PRO A 59 -3.77 4.97 4.68
C PRO A 59 -3.59 4.14 5.97
N LEU A 60 -2.33 3.92 6.35
CA LEU A 60 -2.01 3.29 7.63
C LEU A 60 -2.51 4.14 8.80
N SER A 61 -2.82 3.47 9.90
CA SER A 61 -3.06 4.13 11.17
C SER A 61 -1.79 4.82 11.68
N ASN A 62 -1.92 5.71 12.65
CA ASN A 62 -0.76 6.34 13.29
C ASN A 62 0.15 5.29 13.96
N GLU A 63 -0.44 4.26 14.55
CA GLU A 63 0.28 3.16 15.22
C GLU A 63 1.06 2.33 14.20
N ASP A 64 0.40 1.86 13.13
CA ASP A 64 1.05 1.09 12.06
C ASP A 64 2.13 1.91 11.36
N SER A 65 1.90 3.22 11.19
CA SER A 65 2.87 4.13 10.59
C SER A 65 4.14 4.25 11.44
N ARG A 66 3.99 4.36 12.78
CA ARG A 66 5.13 4.39 13.71
C ARG A 66 5.88 3.06 13.69
N MET A 67 5.15 1.95 13.78
CA MET A 67 5.73 0.62 13.74
C MET A 67 6.54 0.41 12.46
N LEU A 68 6.00 0.81 11.31
CA LEU A 68 6.69 0.71 10.02
C LEU A 68 7.94 1.59 9.95
N PHE A 69 7.84 2.84 10.43
CA PHE A 69 8.93 3.81 10.42
C PHE A 69 10.10 3.39 11.30
N PHE A 70 9.84 3.11 12.58
CA PHE A 70 10.90 2.73 13.51
C PHE A 70 11.42 1.32 13.25
N GLY A 71 10.56 0.40 12.82
CA GLY A 71 10.99 -0.92 12.38
C GLY A 71 11.97 -0.85 11.20
N ARG A 72 11.79 0.12 10.29
CA ARG A 72 12.72 0.33 9.18
C ARG A 72 14.06 0.95 9.60
N ILE A 73 14.06 1.88 10.56
CA ILE A 73 15.29 2.59 10.99
C ILE A 73 16.08 1.76 12.01
N PHE A 74 15.41 1.25 13.04
CA PHE A 74 16.04 0.66 14.23
C PHE A 74 15.78 -0.85 14.38
N GLY A 75 14.95 -1.45 13.54
CA GLY A 75 14.50 -2.83 13.67
C GLY A 75 13.39 -3.05 14.72
N SER A 76 13.21 -2.11 15.64
CA SER A 76 12.12 -2.09 16.63
C SER A 76 11.89 -0.65 17.13
N GLU A 77 10.65 -0.33 17.51
CA GLU A 77 10.31 0.96 18.16
C GLU A 77 10.96 1.11 19.54
N ASP A 78 11.25 0.01 20.24
CA ASP A 78 11.84 0.02 21.59
C ASP A 78 13.29 0.54 21.60
N ILE A 79 13.96 0.47 20.45
CA ILE A 79 15.36 0.86 20.27
C ILE A 79 15.47 2.36 19.92
N CYS A 80 14.35 3.02 19.61
CA CYS A 80 14.31 4.41 19.16
C CYS A 80 14.79 5.40 20.26
N PRO A 81 15.83 6.20 19.99
CA PRO A 81 16.28 7.26 20.90
C PRO A 81 15.18 8.27 21.23
N TYR A 82 15.09 8.70 22.49
CA TYR A 82 14.03 9.61 22.95
C TYR A 82 13.96 10.93 22.17
N HIS A 83 15.11 11.52 21.79
CA HIS A 83 15.16 12.79 21.07
C HIS A 83 14.57 12.71 19.65
N LEU A 84 14.51 11.51 19.05
CA LEU A 84 13.92 11.31 17.72
C LEU A 84 12.41 11.07 17.77
N ARG A 85 11.84 10.81 18.95
CA ARG A 85 10.40 10.55 19.09
C ARG A 85 9.57 11.77 18.69
N ASP A 86 9.92 12.96 19.17
CA ASP A 86 9.15 14.16 18.86
C ASP A 86 9.25 14.54 17.38
N VAL A 87 10.47 14.51 16.81
CA VAL A 87 10.72 14.79 15.39
C VAL A 87 9.99 13.78 14.49
N SER A 88 9.93 12.51 14.89
CA SER A 88 9.23 11.47 14.12
C SER A 88 7.73 11.72 13.97
N VAL A 89 7.08 12.38 14.94
CA VAL A 89 5.64 12.66 14.88
C VAL A 89 5.35 13.60 13.71
N ASP A 90 6.15 14.65 13.54
CA ASP A 90 5.98 15.61 12.45
C ASP A 90 6.30 15.01 11.08
N ILE A 91 7.32 14.14 11.01
CA ILE A 91 7.64 13.38 9.80
C ILE A 91 6.47 12.49 9.40
N LEU A 92 5.94 11.69 10.35
CA LEU A 92 4.85 10.76 10.09
C LEU A 92 3.56 11.48 9.70
N LYS A 93 3.30 12.64 10.32
CA LYS A 93 2.20 13.53 9.94
C LYS A 93 2.33 14.01 8.50
N LYS A 94 3.53 14.37 8.04
CA LYS A 94 3.78 14.73 6.63
C LYS A 94 3.63 13.53 5.68
N CYS A 95 3.99 12.33 6.11
CA CYS A 95 3.81 11.11 5.32
C CYS A 95 2.34 10.69 5.15
N GLY A 96 1.44 11.15 6.03
CA GLY A 96 -0.01 10.96 5.89
C GLY A 96 -0.47 9.50 5.87
N GLY A 97 0.28 8.60 6.52
CA GLY A 97 -0.02 7.16 6.54
C GLY A 97 0.26 6.41 5.23
N LEU A 98 0.94 7.04 4.25
CA LEU A 98 1.34 6.36 3.01
C LEU A 98 2.56 5.47 3.26
N PRO A 99 2.47 4.12 3.13
CA PRO A 99 3.58 3.23 3.44
C PRO A 99 4.86 3.54 2.67
N LEU A 100 4.72 3.87 1.38
CA LEU A 100 5.88 4.16 0.52
C LEU A 100 6.60 5.45 0.95
N ALA A 101 5.86 6.49 1.35
CA ALA A 101 6.46 7.73 1.87
C ALA A 101 7.21 7.46 3.18
N ILE A 102 6.58 6.70 4.09
CA ILE A 102 7.17 6.32 5.38
C ILE A 102 8.47 5.56 5.20
N ILE A 103 8.47 4.49 4.39
CA ILE A 103 9.66 3.65 4.17
C ILE A 103 10.76 4.43 3.44
N SER A 104 10.39 5.34 2.53
CA SER A 104 11.38 6.16 1.81
C SER A 104 12.12 7.09 2.77
N ILE A 105 11.39 7.85 3.60
CA ILE A 105 12.02 8.75 4.58
C ILE A 105 12.79 7.95 5.64
N ALA A 106 12.21 6.87 6.17
CA ALA A 106 12.89 5.99 7.11
C ALA A 106 14.18 5.39 6.52
N GLY A 107 14.15 5.00 5.25
CA GLY A 107 15.32 4.48 4.54
C GLY A 107 16.44 5.52 4.39
N LEU A 108 16.08 6.78 4.11
CA LEU A 108 17.04 7.89 4.07
C LEU A 108 17.69 8.10 5.43
N LEU A 109 16.88 8.21 6.50
CA LEU A 109 17.37 8.39 7.87
C LEU A 109 18.26 7.23 8.35
N ALA A 110 17.92 6.00 7.96
CA ALA A 110 18.74 4.83 8.27
C ALA A 110 20.10 4.85 7.55
N SER A 111 20.19 5.50 6.39
CA SER A 111 21.40 5.58 5.59
C SER A 111 22.36 6.69 6.03
N GLU A 112 21.86 7.74 6.71
CA GLU A 112 22.68 8.89 7.12
C GLU A 112 23.50 8.65 8.40
N GLY A 113 23.23 7.56 9.14
CA GLY A 113 23.90 7.26 10.41
C GLY A 113 23.59 8.30 11.50
N PRO A 114 23.94 8.04 12.78
CA PRO A 114 23.72 9.02 13.84
C PRO A 114 24.79 10.11 13.71
N LYS A 115 24.49 11.17 12.95
CA LYS A 115 25.25 12.42 13.01
C LYS A 115 24.44 13.41 13.83
N GLU A 116 24.92 13.70 15.02
CA GLU A 116 24.35 14.71 15.93
C GLU A 116 24.38 16.15 15.36
N GLU A 117 25.00 16.39 14.19
CA GLU A 117 25.35 17.72 13.71
C GLU A 117 24.53 18.24 12.50
N GLU A 118 23.50 17.53 12.02
CA GLU A 118 22.71 17.97 10.83
C GLU A 118 21.21 18.27 11.12
N TRP A 119 20.81 18.40 12.39
CA TRP A 119 19.40 18.66 12.77
C TRP A 119 19.18 19.95 13.60
N GLU A 120 20.07 20.94 13.47
CA GLU A 120 19.76 22.36 13.77
C GLU A 120 19.34 23.12 12.50
#